data_AF-A0A7K8QBW1-F1
#
_entry.id   AF-A0A7K8QBW1-F1
#
_cell.length_a   1.000
_cell.length_b   1.000
_cell.length_c   1.000
_cell.angle_alpha   90.00
_cell.angle_beta   90.00
_cell.angle_gamma   90.00
#
_symmetry.space_group_name_H-M   'P 1'
#
loop_
_entity.id
_entity.type
_entity.pdbx_description
1 polymer ?
#
loop_
_entity_poly.entity_id
_entity_poly.type
_entity_poly.pdbx_seq_one_letter_code
_entity_poly.pdbx_strand_id
1 'polypeptide(L)'
;IYDLASKCSVLLAKDFVNNAFTVILNEEMSNSRSLYVEMNQTMISIYPRLKISKMYNFSFTEENCQVLDKLLEKNTTNARRETNKIEISNQKGVSLSCDFQFDLCTVTLAGWHHGISAGLFGTNDNEAGNEWTLPNGSLADSVQEFTRSWQVNKCSLAPKQEKPCPITAKQMICKVFFEESHSLLR
;
A
#
# COMPACT_ATOMS: atom_id res chain seq x y z
N ILE A 1 2.60 -8.35 -10.58
CA ILE A 1 3.46 -8.01 -9.42
C ILE A 1 4.60 -7.13 -9.94
N TYR A 2 4.85 -5.99 -9.32
CA TYR A 2 5.96 -5.10 -9.66
C TYR A 2 6.69 -4.66 -8.37
N ASP A 3 7.95 -4.23 -8.49
CA ASP A 3 8.76 -3.71 -7.39
C ASP A 3 8.73 -2.18 -7.39
N LEU A 4 8.66 -1.58 -6.19
CA LEU A 4 8.62 -0.14 -5.99
C LEU A 4 9.92 0.36 -5.36
N ALA A 5 10.82 0.84 -6.22
CA ALA A 5 12.07 1.50 -5.84
C ALA A 5 11.94 3.02 -5.59
N SER A 6 10.73 3.52 -5.30
CA SER A 6 10.47 4.93 -5.01
C SER A 6 10.96 5.31 -3.61
N LYS A 7 11.54 6.51 -3.45
CA LYS A 7 11.79 7.13 -2.13
C LYS A 7 10.80 8.27 -1.84
N CYS A 8 9.66 8.21 -2.50
CA CYS A 8 8.59 9.18 -2.37
C CYS A 8 7.41 8.46 -1.74
N SER A 9 6.60 9.19 -0.98
CA SER A 9 5.28 8.70 -0.62
C SER A 9 4.46 8.44 -1.90
N VAL A 10 3.71 7.35 -1.93
CA VAL A 10 2.90 6.95 -3.09
C VAL A 10 1.48 6.56 -2.67
N LEU A 11 0.52 6.85 -3.53
CA LEU A 11 -0.86 6.42 -3.36
C LEU A 11 -1.01 4.96 -3.80
N LEU A 12 -1.31 4.07 -2.85
CA LEU A 12 -1.54 2.66 -3.14
C LEU A 12 -2.95 2.42 -3.66
N ALA A 13 -3.96 2.98 -2.97
CA ALA A 13 -5.35 2.83 -3.36
C ALA A 13 -6.19 3.95 -2.73
N LYS A 14 -7.13 4.53 -3.46
CA LYS A 14 -8.11 5.48 -2.92
C LYS A 14 -9.45 5.27 -3.61
N ASP A 15 -10.52 5.38 -2.83
CA ASP A 15 -11.86 5.54 -3.38
C ASP A 15 -12.05 7.01 -3.80
N PHE A 16 -12.03 7.25 -5.12
CA PHE A 16 -12.21 8.58 -5.69
C PHE A 16 -13.68 8.99 -5.83
N VAL A 17 -14.62 8.06 -5.59
CA VAL A 17 -16.07 8.28 -5.76
C VAL A 17 -16.68 8.71 -4.44
N ASN A 18 -16.50 7.92 -3.37
CA ASN A 18 -17.16 8.16 -2.07
C ASN A 18 -16.19 8.57 -0.96
N ASN A 19 -14.88 8.65 -1.24
CA ASN A 19 -13.84 8.86 -0.24
C ASN A 19 -13.97 7.90 0.96
N ALA A 20 -14.38 6.64 0.73
CA ALA A 20 -14.55 5.66 1.80
C ALA A 20 -13.22 5.24 2.46
N PHE A 21 -12.14 5.25 1.68
CA PHE A 21 -10.79 4.95 2.15
C PHE A 21 -9.69 5.61 1.31
N THR A 22 -8.52 5.76 1.92
CA THR A 22 -7.26 6.15 1.27
C THR A 22 -6.11 5.33 1.89
N VAL A 23 -5.25 4.76 1.05
CA VAL A 23 -4.08 3.97 1.44
C VAL A 23 -2.85 4.58 0.79
N ILE A 24 -1.88 5.01 1.60
CA ILE A 24 -0.63 5.64 1.16
C ILE A 24 0.53 4.88 1.77
N LEU A 25 1.54 4.59 0.96
CA LEU A 25 2.85 4.17 1.47
C LEU A 25 3.70 5.43 1.60
N ASN A 26 3.96 5.85 2.84
CA ASN A 26 4.75 7.04 3.12
C ASN A 26 6.24 6.72 3.16
N GLU A 27 7.04 7.63 2.60
CA GLU A 27 8.47 7.71 2.91
C GLU A 27 8.64 8.60 4.16
N GLU A 28 9.20 8.01 5.20
CA GLU A 28 9.49 8.65 6.48
C GLU A 28 10.98 9.07 6.55
N MET A 29 11.34 9.74 7.64
CA MET A 29 12.75 10.08 7.91
C MET A 29 13.64 8.81 7.88
N SER A 30 14.89 8.99 7.42
CA SER A 30 15.92 7.93 7.38
C SER A 30 15.64 6.77 6.40
N ASN A 31 14.91 7.01 5.31
CA ASN A 31 14.47 5.97 4.35
C ASN A 31 13.69 4.83 5.03
N SER A 32 12.91 5.16 6.05
CA SER A 32 11.93 4.23 6.61
C SER A 32 10.59 4.44 5.90
N ARG A 33 9.74 3.40 5.89
CA ARG A 33 8.41 3.49 5.28
C ARG A 33 7.34 3.25 6.33
N SER A 34 6.24 3.97 6.21
CA SER A 34 5.03 3.72 6.99
C SER A 34 3.83 3.48 6.06
N LEU A 35 2.95 2.57 6.44
CA LEU A 35 1.70 2.35 5.75
C LEU A 35 0.63 3.20 6.44
N TYR A 36 0.11 4.17 5.70
CA TYR A 36 -0.95 5.06 6.12
C TYR A 36 -2.28 4.58 5.55
N VAL A 37 -3.28 4.39 6.40
CA VAL A 37 -4.63 3.98 6.03
C VAL A 37 -5.63 4.90 6.70
N GLU A 38 -6.40 5.60 5.89
CA GLU A 38 -7.58 6.35 6.31
C GLU A 38 -8.81 5.58 5.85
N MET A 39 -9.71 5.29 6.78
CA MET A 39 -10.97 4.63 6.45
C MET A 39 -12.07 5.03 7.45
N ASN A 40 -13.20 5.50 6.91
CA ASN A 40 -14.29 6.05 7.71
C ASN A 40 -13.85 7.21 8.62
N GLN A 41 -13.78 7.00 9.93
CA GLN A 41 -13.37 7.99 10.95
C GLN A 41 -12.08 7.55 11.66
N THR A 42 -11.32 6.66 11.04
CA THR A 42 -10.13 6.06 11.63
C THR A 42 -8.94 6.28 10.71
N MET A 43 -7.86 6.79 11.29
CA MET A 43 -6.58 7.03 10.66
C MET A 43 -5.54 6.15 11.32
N ILE A 44 -4.86 5.31 10.54
CA ILE A 44 -3.88 4.33 11.04
C ILE A 44 -2.55 4.54 10.32
N SER A 45 -1.47 4.64 11.09
CA SER A 45 -0.11 4.64 10.59
C SER A 45 0.64 3.43 11.15
N ILE A 46 1.06 2.52 10.28
CA ILE A 46 1.81 1.31 10.62
C ILE A 46 3.27 1.52 10.26
N TYR A 47 4.17 1.20 11.18
CA TYR A 47 5.62 1.31 11.00
C TYR A 47 6.24 -0.10 11.08
N PRO A 48 6.33 -0.83 9.95
CA PRO A 48 6.74 -2.24 9.94
C PRO A 48 8.10 -2.47 10.61
N ARG A 49 9.10 -1.62 10.31
CA ARG A 49 10.46 -1.72 10.90
C ARG A 49 10.48 -1.61 12.42
N LEU A 50 9.59 -0.80 12.97
CA LEU A 50 9.47 -0.58 14.41
C LEU A 50 8.47 -1.54 15.06
N LYS A 51 7.68 -2.27 14.25
CA LYS A 51 6.57 -3.14 14.69
C LYS A 51 5.57 -2.41 15.59
N ILE A 52 5.32 -1.14 15.29
CA ILE A 52 4.35 -0.30 15.99
C ILE A 52 3.28 0.21 15.02
N SER A 53 2.12 0.52 15.57
CA SER A 53 1.04 1.20 14.86
C SER A 53 0.47 2.33 15.72
N LYS A 54 0.16 3.46 15.09
CA LYS A 54 -0.59 4.56 15.69
C LYS A 54 -1.97 4.61 15.06
N MET A 55 -3.00 4.75 15.87
CA MET A 55 -4.39 4.79 15.40
C MET A 55 -5.10 5.97 16.06
N TYR A 56 -5.80 6.76 15.26
CA TYR A 56 -6.56 7.94 15.67
C TYR A 56 -8.02 7.75 15.24
N ASN A 57 -8.96 7.96 16.16
CA ASN A 57 -10.39 7.88 15.88
C ASN A 57 -11.01 9.28 16.02
N PHE A 58 -11.69 9.75 14.99
CA PHE A 58 -12.43 11.01 15.02
C PHE A 58 -13.88 10.76 15.43
N SER A 59 -14.30 11.27 16.57
CA SER A 59 -15.72 11.42 16.88
C SER A 59 -16.20 12.79 16.41
N PHE A 60 -16.98 12.84 15.33
CA PHE A 60 -17.72 14.04 14.98
C PHE A 60 -18.87 14.22 15.98
N THR A 61 -18.63 14.96 17.06
CA THR A 61 -19.70 15.61 17.83
C THR A 61 -19.75 17.05 17.36
N GLU A 62 -20.89 17.47 16.81
CA GLU A 62 -21.14 18.73 16.06
C GLU A 62 -20.76 20.05 16.76
N GLU A 63 -20.15 20.07 17.94
CA GLU A 63 -19.80 21.32 18.62
C GLU A 63 -18.37 21.42 19.15
N ASN A 64 -17.50 20.43 19.00
CA ASN A 64 -16.07 20.62 19.30
C ASN A 64 -15.24 19.57 18.55
N CYS A 65 -14.23 20.02 17.81
CA CYS A 65 -13.15 19.19 17.28
C CYS A 65 -12.30 18.66 18.45
N GLN A 66 -12.85 17.74 19.25
CA GLN A 66 -12.04 16.95 20.16
C GLN A 66 -11.54 15.75 19.37
N VAL A 67 -10.29 15.85 18.90
CA VAL A 67 -9.51 14.67 18.57
C VAL A 67 -9.48 13.85 19.85
N LEU A 68 -10.25 12.78 19.91
CA LEU A 68 -10.09 11.81 20.97
C LEU A 68 -8.75 11.14 20.69
N ASP A 69 -7.68 11.64 21.32
CA ASP A 69 -6.40 10.97 21.47
C ASP A 69 -6.62 9.70 22.30
N LYS A 70 -7.39 8.76 21.76
CA LYS A 70 -7.27 7.37 22.14
C LYS A 70 -6.01 6.88 21.44
N LEU A 71 -4.86 7.37 21.91
CA LEU A 71 -3.62 6.62 21.86
C LEU A 71 -3.98 5.26 22.40
N LEU A 72 -4.16 4.30 21.52
CA LEU A 72 -4.06 2.90 21.90
C LEU A 72 -2.57 2.63 22.11
N GLU A 73 -1.94 3.39 23.00
CA GLU A 73 -0.81 2.94 23.78
C GLU A 73 -1.35 1.79 24.63
N LYS A 74 -1.39 0.60 24.03
CA LYS A 74 -1.26 -0.60 24.84
C LYS A 74 0.13 -0.50 25.47
N ASN A 75 0.22 0.20 26.59
CA ASN A 75 1.30 0.04 27.54
C ASN A 75 1.22 -1.43 27.97
N THR A 76 2.14 -2.22 27.41
CA THR A 76 2.21 -3.67 27.45
C THR A 76 2.58 -4.18 28.85
N THR A 77 1.99 -3.67 29.92
CA THR A 77 2.33 -4.11 31.28
C THR A 77 1.58 -5.36 31.72
N ASN A 78 0.70 -5.95 30.92
CA ASN A 78 0.05 -7.25 31.21
C ASN A 78 -0.34 -8.08 29.96
N ALA A 79 0.33 -7.91 28.82
CA ALA A 79 -0.03 -8.62 27.58
C ALA A 79 0.73 -9.94 27.43
N ARG A 80 0.26 -11.02 28.08
CA ARG A 80 0.81 -12.37 27.90
C ARG A 80 0.39 -13.06 26.57
N ARG A 81 0.09 -12.31 25.51
CA ARG A 81 0.04 -12.79 24.11
C ARG A 81 0.31 -11.61 23.16
N GLU A 82 1.57 -11.44 22.77
CA GLU A 82 2.00 -10.59 21.66
C GLU A 82 1.50 -11.22 20.35
N THR A 83 0.36 -10.77 19.83
CA THR A 83 0.00 -11.09 18.43
C THR A 83 0.87 -10.24 17.52
N ASN A 84 1.74 -10.88 16.72
CA ASN A 84 2.51 -10.25 15.62
C ASN A 84 1.61 -9.68 14.50
N LYS A 85 0.31 -9.58 14.72
CA LYS A 85 -0.70 -9.29 13.72
C LYS A 85 -1.62 -8.16 14.19
N ILE A 86 -1.90 -7.22 13.30
CA ILE A 86 -2.90 -6.17 13.43
C ILE A 86 -4.03 -6.49 12.48
N GLU A 87 -5.27 -6.47 12.97
CA GLU A 87 -6.48 -6.62 12.15
C GLU A 87 -7.47 -5.51 12.50
N ILE A 88 -7.89 -4.75 11.50
CA ILE A 88 -8.82 -3.64 11.64
C ILE A 88 -9.81 -3.71 10.49
N SER A 89 -11.09 -3.52 10.75
CA SER A 89 -12.13 -3.48 9.74
C SER A 89 -13.17 -2.42 10.08
N ASN A 90 -13.76 -1.79 9.06
CA ASN A 90 -14.89 -0.88 9.23
C ASN A 90 -16.18 -1.46 8.66
N GLN A 91 -17.30 -0.84 9.03
CA GLN A 91 -18.63 -1.14 8.54
C GLN A 91 -18.85 -0.77 7.06
N LYS A 92 -17.94 0.03 6.47
CA LYS A 92 -17.96 0.37 5.05
C LYS A 92 -17.29 -0.69 4.18
N GLY A 93 -16.86 -1.82 4.75
CA GLY A 93 -16.30 -2.95 4.00
C GLY A 93 -14.85 -2.79 3.60
N VAL A 94 -14.07 -2.05 4.39
CA VAL A 94 -12.61 -1.93 4.23
C VAL A 94 -11.96 -2.62 5.42
N SER A 95 -11.02 -3.53 5.16
CA SER A 95 -10.22 -4.16 6.21
C SER A 95 -8.73 -4.12 5.91
N LEU A 96 -7.95 -4.03 6.98
CA LEU A 96 -6.50 -4.00 7.02
C LEU A 96 -6.01 -5.13 7.93
N SER A 97 -5.19 -6.02 7.38
CA SER A 97 -4.51 -7.06 8.13
C SER A 97 -3.02 -6.93 7.88
N CYS A 98 -2.23 -6.69 8.93
CA CYS A 98 -0.77 -6.64 8.85
C CYS A 98 -0.15 -7.69 9.75
N ASP A 99 0.70 -8.53 9.19
CA ASP A 99 1.49 -9.53 9.90
C ASP A 99 2.98 -9.12 9.90
N PHE A 100 3.47 -8.70 11.06
CA PHE A 100 4.85 -8.28 11.30
C PHE A 100 5.85 -9.45 11.36
N GLN A 101 5.38 -10.71 11.36
CA GLN A 101 6.26 -11.86 11.18
C GLN A 101 6.70 -11.98 9.72
N PHE A 102 5.81 -11.65 8.79
CA PHE A 102 6.03 -11.79 7.34
C PHE A 102 6.23 -10.46 6.61
N ASP A 103 6.27 -9.33 7.32
CA ASP A 103 6.30 -7.98 6.77
C ASP A 103 5.20 -7.76 5.70
N LEU A 104 4.04 -8.36 5.92
CA LEU A 104 2.93 -8.42 4.95
C LEU A 104 1.74 -7.63 5.47
N CYS A 105 1.28 -6.66 4.69
CA CYS A 105 0.02 -5.97 4.91
C CYS A 105 -0.94 -6.23 3.74
N THR A 106 -2.17 -6.55 4.07
CA THR A 106 -3.26 -6.81 3.12
C THR A 106 -4.40 -5.83 3.38
N VAL A 107 -4.81 -5.13 2.33
CA VAL A 107 -6.04 -4.33 2.32
C VAL A 107 -7.08 -5.15 1.56
N THR A 108 -8.22 -5.40 2.18
CA THR A 108 -9.35 -6.10 1.55
C THR A 108 -10.53 -5.17 1.45
N LEU A 109 -11.14 -5.14 0.27
CA LEU A 109 -12.33 -4.34 -0.02
C LEU A 109 -13.52 -5.28 -0.25
N ALA A 110 -14.66 -4.93 0.30
CA ALA A 110 -15.92 -5.59 -0.01
C ALA A 110 -16.33 -5.36 -1.47
N GLY A 111 -17.12 -6.28 -2.02
CA GLY A 111 -17.44 -6.30 -3.46
C GLY A 111 -18.09 -5.03 -4.02
N TRP A 112 -18.76 -4.22 -3.19
CA TRP A 112 -19.34 -2.93 -3.62
C TRP A 112 -18.28 -1.84 -3.88
N HIS A 113 -17.01 -2.08 -3.56
CA HIS A 113 -15.87 -1.22 -3.95
C HIS A 113 -15.24 -1.60 -5.29
N HIS A 114 -15.86 -2.52 -6.04
CA HIS A 114 -15.39 -2.90 -7.36
C HIS A 114 -15.37 -1.69 -8.32
N GLY A 115 -14.25 -1.48 -9.00
CA GLY A 115 -14.07 -0.44 -10.02
C GLY A 115 -14.08 1.02 -9.53
N ILE A 116 -14.12 1.28 -8.22
CA ILE A 116 -14.12 2.65 -7.66
C ILE A 116 -12.79 3.06 -7.02
N SER A 117 -11.85 2.12 -6.90
CA SER A 117 -10.52 2.38 -6.37
C SER A 117 -9.55 2.70 -7.49
N ALA A 118 -8.61 3.62 -7.28
CA ALA A 118 -7.46 3.78 -8.16
C ALA A 118 -6.18 4.05 -7.36
N GLY A 119 -5.04 3.69 -7.93
CA GLY A 119 -3.72 3.83 -7.33
C GLY A 119 -2.78 2.76 -7.86
N LEU A 120 -1.67 2.54 -7.15
CA LEU A 120 -0.74 1.46 -7.50
C LEU A 120 -1.38 0.06 -7.43
N PHE A 121 -2.41 -0.16 -6.62
CA PHE A 121 -3.17 -1.42 -6.61
C PHE A 121 -4.11 -1.60 -7.82
N GLY A 122 -4.10 -0.68 -8.78
CA GLY A 122 -4.94 -0.72 -9.97
C GLY A 122 -6.34 -0.15 -9.72
N THR A 123 -7.26 -0.49 -10.60
CA THR A 123 -8.65 0.00 -10.68
C THR A 123 -9.65 -0.84 -9.86
N ASN A 124 -9.23 -2.01 -9.38
CA ASN A 124 -10.07 -2.97 -8.66
C ASN A 124 -11.34 -3.39 -9.45
N ASP A 125 -11.27 -3.43 -10.78
CA ASP A 125 -12.35 -3.85 -11.68
C ASP A 125 -12.16 -5.27 -12.25
N ASN A 126 -11.12 -5.98 -11.78
CA ASN A 126 -10.77 -7.34 -12.22
C ASN A 126 -10.41 -7.43 -13.73
N GLU A 127 -9.93 -6.33 -14.32
CA GLU A 127 -9.44 -6.27 -15.71
C GLU A 127 -7.92 -6.08 -15.77
N ALA A 128 -7.20 -7.19 -16.02
CA ALA A 128 -5.73 -7.26 -16.09
C ALA A 128 -5.10 -6.32 -17.15
N GLY A 129 -5.88 -5.86 -18.12
CA GLY A 129 -5.43 -4.98 -19.20
C GLY A 129 -5.29 -3.50 -18.80
N ASN A 130 -5.79 -3.08 -17.64
CA ASN A 130 -5.84 -1.66 -17.26
C ASN A 130 -5.21 -1.32 -15.90
N GLU A 131 -4.49 -2.23 -15.25
CA GLU A 131 -3.89 -2.00 -13.93
C GLU A 131 -2.93 -0.82 -13.90
N TRP A 132 -2.32 -0.48 -15.04
CA TRP A 132 -1.40 0.66 -15.15
C TRP A 132 -2.08 1.96 -15.56
N THR A 133 -3.32 2.15 -15.10
CA THR A 133 -4.06 3.40 -15.26
C THR A 133 -3.37 4.52 -14.47
N LEU A 134 -3.09 5.63 -15.15
CA LEU A 134 -2.54 6.86 -14.60
C LEU A 134 -3.64 7.71 -13.94
N PRO A 135 -3.31 8.71 -13.09
CA PRO A 135 -4.30 9.57 -12.44
C PRO A 135 -5.22 10.35 -13.39
N ASN A 136 -4.79 10.57 -14.63
CA ASN A 136 -5.58 11.22 -15.69
C ASN A 136 -6.48 10.25 -16.46
N GLY A 137 -6.47 8.96 -16.13
CA GLY A 137 -7.25 7.90 -16.77
C GLY A 137 -6.61 7.27 -18.01
N SER A 138 -5.44 7.73 -18.48
CA SER A 138 -4.72 7.05 -19.57
C SER A 138 -3.91 5.86 -19.05
N LEU A 139 -3.49 4.96 -19.94
CA LEU A 139 -2.61 3.85 -19.57
C LEU A 139 -1.14 4.27 -19.65
N ALA A 140 -0.32 3.77 -18.73
CA ALA A 140 1.12 3.96 -18.75
C ALA A 140 1.79 3.06 -19.79
N ASP A 141 2.86 3.57 -20.41
CA ASP A 141 3.71 2.79 -21.33
C ASP A 141 4.74 1.94 -20.57
N SER A 142 4.95 2.21 -19.28
CA SER A 142 5.91 1.49 -18.44
C SER A 142 5.55 1.49 -16.95
N VAL A 143 6.05 0.49 -16.21
CA VAL A 143 5.95 0.44 -14.74
C VAL A 143 6.56 1.68 -14.08
N GLN A 144 7.62 2.24 -14.67
CA GLN A 144 8.30 3.42 -14.14
C GLN A 144 7.43 4.68 -14.28
N GLU A 145 6.74 4.83 -15.40
CA GLU A 145 5.77 5.91 -15.57
C GLU A 145 4.60 5.74 -14.60
N PHE A 146 4.00 4.54 -14.56
CA PHE A 146 2.89 4.21 -13.66
C PHE A 146 3.25 4.47 -12.18
N THR A 147 4.39 3.96 -11.71
CA THR A 147 4.79 4.13 -10.30
C THR A 147 5.09 5.58 -9.94
N ARG A 148 5.57 6.39 -10.89
CA ARG A 148 5.86 7.82 -10.68
C ARG A 148 4.61 8.68 -10.70
N SER A 149 3.62 8.36 -11.53
CA SER A 149 2.39 9.15 -11.63
C SER A 149 1.57 9.14 -10.34
N TRP A 150 1.71 8.08 -9.53
CA TRP A 150 1.01 7.91 -8.26
C TRP A 150 1.81 8.41 -7.03
N GLN A 151 2.90 9.14 -7.23
CA GLN A 151 3.62 9.80 -6.14
C GLN A 151 2.77 10.94 -5.53
N VAL A 152 2.73 11.00 -4.20
CA VAL A 152 2.07 12.09 -3.47
C VAL A 152 3.12 13.10 -2.99
N ASN A 153 2.76 14.39 -3.05
CA ASN A 153 3.66 15.54 -2.86
C ASN A 153 4.76 15.67 -3.93
N LYS A 154 5.34 16.87 -4.06
CA LYS A 154 6.42 17.12 -5.02
C LYS A 154 7.70 16.40 -4.58
N CYS A 155 7.86 15.16 -5.02
CA CYS A 155 9.07 14.41 -4.80
C CYS A 155 10.11 14.78 -5.86
N SER A 156 11.08 15.62 -5.48
CA SER A 156 12.18 16.03 -6.35
C SER A 156 13.28 14.98 -6.34
N LEU A 157 13.03 13.80 -6.89
CA LEU A 157 14.09 12.83 -7.14
C LEU A 157 14.26 12.66 -8.65
N ALA A 158 15.46 13.03 -9.12
CA ALA A 158 15.86 12.76 -10.48
C ALA A 158 15.77 11.25 -10.73
N PRO A 159 15.23 10.81 -11.88
CA PRO A 159 15.20 9.39 -12.22
C PRO A 159 16.63 8.87 -12.20
N LYS A 160 16.91 7.91 -11.31
CA LYS A 160 18.12 7.12 -11.44
C LYS A 160 17.89 6.21 -12.65
N GLN A 161 18.78 6.30 -13.64
CA GLN A 161 18.82 5.27 -14.67
C GLN A 161 19.06 3.93 -13.98
N GLU A 162 18.14 2.99 -14.20
CA GLU A 162 18.34 1.62 -13.78
C GLU A 162 19.60 1.11 -14.48
N LYS A 163 20.63 0.77 -13.71
CA LYS A 163 21.79 0.09 -14.27
C LYS A 163 21.33 -1.32 -14.65
N PRO A 164 21.56 -1.78 -15.88
CA PRO A 164 21.25 -3.16 -16.24
C PRO A 164 21.95 -4.09 -15.26
N CYS A 165 21.18 -4.98 -14.63
CA CYS A 165 21.73 -5.99 -13.74
C CYS A 165 22.71 -6.86 -14.54
N PRO A 166 23.95 -7.08 -14.07
CA PRO A 166 24.87 -8.01 -14.72
C PRO A 166 24.24 -9.40 -14.72
N ILE A 167 24.13 -10.02 -15.91
CA ILE A 167 23.58 -11.36 -16.06
C ILE A 167 24.42 -12.32 -15.22
N THR A 168 23.84 -12.84 -14.14
CA THR A 168 24.49 -13.83 -13.28
C THR A 168 24.13 -15.24 -13.72
N ALA A 169 24.95 -16.23 -13.37
CA ALA A 169 24.68 -17.65 -13.70
C ALA A 169 23.28 -18.12 -13.25
N LYS A 170 22.76 -17.59 -12.13
CA LYS A 170 21.39 -17.86 -11.66
C LYS A 170 20.31 -17.34 -12.62
N GLN A 171 20.52 -16.19 -13.26
CA GLN A 171 19.56 -15.63 -14.22
C GLN A 171 19.53 -16.41 -15.53
N MET A 172 20.66 -17.01 -15.94
CA MET A 172 20.67 -17.91 -17.11
C MET A 172 19.82 -19.16 -16.86
N ILE A 173 19.88 -19.74 -15.65
CA ILE A 173 19.05 -20.90 -15.29
C ILE A 173 17.57 -20.53 -15.31
N CYS A 174 17.19 -19.37 -14.74
CA CYS A 174 15.80 -18.91 -14.81
C CYS A 174 15.35 -18.72 -16.27
N LYS A 175 16.17 -18.05 -17.09
CA LYS A 175 15.85 -17.80 -18.50
C LYS A 175 15.62 -19.10 -19.27
N VAL A 176 16.50 -20.09 -19.10
CA VAL A 176 16.35 -21.41 -19.70
C VAL A 176 15.04 -22.06 -19.25
N PHE A 177 14.73 -22.03 -17.95
CA PHE A 177 13.49 -22.61 -17.42
C PHE A 177 12.21 -21.94 -17.93
N PHE A 178 12.24 -20.63 -18.20
CA PHE A 178 11.10 -19.90 -18.79
C PHE A 178 10.96 -20.10 -20.30
N GLU A 179 12.07 -20.29 -21.01
CA GLU A 179 12.10 -20.48 -22.47
C GLU A 179 11.96 -21.95 -22.91
N GLU A 180 12.07 -22.90 -21.97
CA GLU A 180 11.91 -24.32 -22.24
C GLU A 180 10.49 -24.67 -22.72
N SER A 181 10.40 -25.57 -23.69
CA SER A 181 9.14 -25.98 -24.33
C SER A 181 8.11 -26.62 -23.39
N HIS A 182 8.56 -27.09 -22.22
CA HIS A 182 7.72 -27.70 -21.19
C HIS A 182 7.43 -26.78 -20.00
N SER A 183 7.81 -25.51 -20.10
CA SER A 183 7.54 -24.55 -19.03
C SER A 183 6.02 -24.38 -18.87
N LEU A 184 5.53 -24.62 -17.65
CA LEU A 184 4.12 -24.37 -17.28
C LEU A 184 3.78 -22.87 -17.20
N LEU A 185 4.76 -22.01 -17.46
CA LEU A 185 4.69 -20.56 -17.33
C LEU A 185 4.69 -19.84 -18.68
N ARG A 186 4.56 -20.59 -19.78
CA ARG A 186 4.44 -20.05 -21.14
C ARG A 186 2.99 -19.84 -21.55
#